data_AF-A0A0F2L595-F1
#
_entry.id   AF-A0A0F2L595-F1
#
_cell.length_a   1.000
_cell.length_b   1.000
_cell.length_c   1.000
_cell.angle_alpha   90.00
_cell.angle_beta   90.00
_cell.angle_gamma   90.00
#
_symmetry.space_group_name_H-M   'P 1'
#
loop_
_entity.id
_entity.type
_entity.pdbx_description
1 polymer ?
#
loop_
_entity_poly.entity_id
_entity_poly.type
_entity_poly.pdbx_seq_one_letter_code
_entity_poly.pdbx_strand_id
1 'polypeptide(L)' 'MSTEELIGKAREVIMKLRNAEQLIMDGKLDDGVKLFKEATKEAVDNGLFDNYIAIIRRIRRLIINEKHKQTSKAEAKSGT' A
#
# COMPACT_ATOMS: atom_id res chain seq x y z
N MET A 1 -21.20 4.04 14.90
CA MET A 1 -20.57 2.80 14.45
C MET A 1 -20.55 1.85 15.63
N SER A 2 -21.08 0.64 15.48
CA SER A 2 -21.01 -0.40 16.51
C SER A 2 -19.59 -0.98 16.57
N THR A 3 -19.27 -1.64 17.68
CA THR A 3 -17.98 -2.33 17.84
C THR A 3 -17.73 -3.37 16.75
N GLU A 4 -18.78 -4.08 16.32
CA GLU A 4 -18.68 -5.09 15.25
C GLU A 4 -18.38 -4.46 13.89
N GLU A 5 -19.02 -3.32 13.57
CA GLU A 5 -18.74 -2.57 12.35
C GLU A 5 -17.29 -2.07 12.32
N LEU A 6 -16.78 -1.56 13.46
CA LEU A 6 -15.40 -1.10 13.57
C LEU A 6 -14.41 -2.26 13.37
N ILE A 7 -14.68 -3.43 13.96
CA ILE A 7 -13.87 -4.63 13.77
C ILE A 7 -13.89 -5.08 12.31
N GLY A 8 -15.06 -5.04 11.66
CA GLY A 8 -15.21 -5.32 10.23
C GLY A 8 -14.32 -4.40 9.39
N LYS A 9 -14.40 -3.09 9.63
CA LYS A 9 -13.58 -2.08 8.92
C LYS A 9 -12.09 -2.26 9.17
N ALA A 10 -11.71 -2.54 10.41
CA ALA A 10 -10.32 -2.84 10.77
C ALA A 10 -9.77 -4.04 9.98
N ARG A 11 -10.55 -5.12 9.86
CA ARG A 11 -10.20 -6.31 9.07
C ARG A 11 -10.10 -6.00 7.58
N GLU A 12 -11.04 -5.25 7.02
CA GLU A 12 -11.02 -4.84 5.62
C GLU A 12 -9.76 -4.02 5.30
N VAL A 13 -9.46 -3.01 6.12
CA VAL A 13 -8.30 -2.13 5.93
C VAL A 13 -6.99 -2.92 5.96
N ILE A 14 -6.79 -3.80 6.96
CA ILE A 14 -5.55 -4.58 7.04
C ILE A 14 -5.40 -5.55 5.86
N MET A 15 -6.49 -6.16 5.38
CA MET A 15 -6.45 -7.02 4.21
C MET A 15 -6.05 -6.23 2.96
N LYS A 16 -6.63 -5.05 2.74
CA LYS A 16 -6.27 -4.20 1.59
C LYS A 16 -4.81 -3.74 1.65
N LEU A 17 -4.31 -3.36 2.83
CA LEU A 17 -2.89 -3.01 3.01
C LEU A 17 -1.96 -4.18 2.66
N ARG A 18 -2.26 -5.39 3.12
CA ARG A 18 -1.45 -6.59 2.81
C ARG A 18 -1.51 -6.97 1.34
N ASN A 19 -2.70 -6.89 0.73
CA ASN A 19 -2.85 -7.15 -0.70
C ASN A 19 -2.09 -6.11 -1.55
N ALA A 20 -2.11 -4.84 -1.13
CA ALA A 20 -1.32 -3.81 -1.79
C ALA A 20 0.18 -4.09 -1.69
N GLU A 21 0.67 -4.51 -0.52
CA GLU A 21 2.07 -4.93 -0.35
C GLU A 21 2.43 -6.08 -1.31
N GLN A 22 1.59 -7.13 -1.38
CA GLN A 22 1.82 -8.27 -2.26
C GLN A 22 1.87 -7.87 -3.73
N LEU A 23 0.92 -7.04 -4.19
CA LEU A 23 0.92 -6.53 -5.58
C LEU A 23 2.22 -5.80 -5.93
N ILE A 24 2.74 -4.98 -5.01
CA ILE A 24 4.00 -4.27 -5.23
C ILE A 24 5.16 -5.27 -5.32
N MET A 25 5.21 -6.26 -4.43
CA MET A 25 6.22 -7.32 -4.44
C MET A 25 6.17 -8.17 -5.72
N ASP A 26 4.99 -8.39 -6.27
CA ASP A 26 4.76 -9.13 -7.52
C ASP A 26 5.09 -8.29 -8.78
N GLY A 27 5.57 -7.06 -8.61
CA GLY A 27 5.92 -6.15 -9.71
C GLY A 27 4.72 -5.39 -10.31
N LYS A 28 3.52 -5.56 -9.78
CA LYS A 28 2.31 -4.82 -10.15
C LYS A 28 2.24 -3.50 -9.38
N LEU A 29 3.26 -2.66 -9.60
CA LEU A 29 3.48 -1.44 -8.81
C LEU A 29 2.28 -0.48 -8.85
N ASP A 30 1.72 -0.22 -10.02
CA ASP A 30 0.62 0.75 -10.16
C ASP A 30 -0.66 0.29 -9.46
N ASP A 31 -1.04 -0.99 -9.64
CA ASP A 31 -2.19 -1.60 -8.96
C ASP A 31 -2.00 -1.58 -7.44
N GLY A 32 -0.80 -1.96 -6.98
CA GLY A 32 -0.46 -1.95 -5.56
C GLY A 32 -0.48 -0.54 -4.96
N VAL A 33 0.02 0.47 -5.67
CA VAL A 33 -0.04 1.88 -5.25
C VAL A 33 -1.48 2.39 -5.18
N LYS A 34 -2.33 2.02 -6.15
CA LYS A 34 -3.74 2.40 -6.16
C LYS A 34 -4.45 1.82 -4.93
N LEU A 35 -4.34 0.51 -4.72
CA LEU A 35 -4.97 -0.17 -3.58
C LEU A 35 -4.43 0.36 -2.24
N PHE A 36 -3.13 0.65 -2.16
CA PHE A 36 -2.52 1.25 -0.97
C PHE A 36 -3.14 2.62 -0.63
N LYS A 37 -3.37 3.48 -1.62
CA LYS A 37 -4.00 4.80 -1.42
C LYS A 37 -5.44 4.66 -0.93
N GLU A 38 -6.20 3.75 -1.53
CA GLU A 38 -7.58 3.45 -1.12
C GLU A 38 -7.63 2.96 0.33
N ALA A 39 -6.82 1.96 0.68
CA ALA A 39 -6.74 1.42 2.04
C ALA A 39 -6.31 2.47 3.08
N THR A 40 -5.36 3.34 2.71
CA THR A 40 -4.90 4.42 3.60
C THR A 40 -5.99 5.46 3.82
N LYS A 41 -6.72 5.83 2.77
CA LYS A 41 -7.86 6.75 2.89
C LYS A 41 -8.94 6.16 3.79
N GLU A 42 -9.32 4.90 3.58
CA GLU A 42 -10.27 4.22 4.44
C GLU A 42 -9.80 4.13 5.90
N ALA A 43 -8.51 3.90 6.14
CA ALA A 43 -7.96 3.93 7.49
C ALA A 43 -8.12 5.30 8.16
N VAL A 44 -7.92 6.41 7.42
CA VAL A 44 -8.13 7.77 7.93
C VAL A 44 -9.62 8.01 8.21
N ASP A 45 -10.48 7.70 7.26
CA ASP A 45 -11.93 7.95 7.35
C ASP A 45 -12.57 7.20 8.53
N ASN A 46 -11.99 6.07 8.94
CA ASN A 46 -12.47 5.25 10.06
C ASN A 46 -11.66 5.45 11.36
N GLY A 47 -10.71 6.40 11.42
CA GLY A 47 -9.89 6.65 12.62
C GLY A 47 -8.92 5.52 12.98
N LEU A 48 -8.54 4.69 12.01
CA LEU A 48 -7.67 3.52 12.15
C LEU A 48 -6.23 3.77 11.66
N PHE A 49 -5.93 4.95 11.13
CA PHE A 49 -4.64 5.26 10.52
C PHE A 49 -3.47 5.03 11.48
N ASP A 50 -3.56 5.54 12.71
CA ASP A 50 -2.49 5.42 13.71
C ASP A 50 -2.24 3.96 14.11
N ASN A 51 -3.30 3.14 14.18
CA ASN A 51 -3.22 1.73 14.48
C ASN A 51 -2.41 0.95 13.43
N TYR A 52 -2.44 1.41 12.17
CA TYR A 52 -1.75 0.77 11.05
C TYR A 52 -0.54 1.56 10.54
N ILE A 53 -0.11 2.61 11.25
CA ILE A 53 0.93 3.54 10.77
C ILE A 53 2.26 2.83 10.46
N ALA A 54 2.62 1.81 11.24
CA ALA A 54 3.84 1.03 11.01
C ALA A 54 3.81 0.29 9.67
N ILE A 55 2.67 -0.31 9.33
CA ILE A 55 2.43 -1.03 8.08
C ILE A 55 2.40 -0.06 6.91
N ILE A 56 1.66 1.05 7.05
CA ILE A 56 1.55 2.10 6.05
C ILE A 56 2.94 2.66 5.70
N ARG A 57 3.77 2.94 6.71
CA ARG A 57 5.15 3.42 6.50
C ARG A 57 6.03 2.39 5.80
N ARG A 58 5.88 1.10 6.14
CA ARG A 58 6.61 0.00 5.48
C ARG A 58 6.26 -0.07 3.99
N ILE A 59 4.97 -0.05 3.65
CA ILE A 59 4.51 -0.11 2.25
C ILE A 59 4.96 1.14 1.48
N ARG A 60 4.92 2.34 2.09
CA ARG A 60 5.47 3.56 1.46
C ARG A 60 6.94 3.41 1.07
N ARG A 61 7.76 2.85 1.96
CA ARG A 61 9.19 2.58 1.66
C ARG A 61 9.34 1.58 0.52
N LEU A 62 8.54 0.53 0.51
CA LEU A 62 8.54 -0.46 -0.56
C LEU A 62 8.21 0.18 -1.92
N ILE A 63 7.18 1.02 -1.99
CA ILE A 63 6.79 1.76 -3.21
C ILE A 63 7.95 2.61 -3.71
N ILE A 64 8.61 3.37 -2.83
CA ILE A 64 9.74 4.24 -3.20
C ILE A 64 10.87 3.39 -3.80
N ASN A 65 11.23 2.30 -3.13
CA ASN A 65 12.30 1.39 -3.58
C ASN A 65 11.99 0.78 -4.96
N GLU A 66 10.77 0.29 -5.17
CA GLU A 66 10.38 -0.31 -6.46
C GLU A 66 10.28 0.74 -7.57
N LYS A 67 9.85 1.97 -7.26
CA LYS A 67 9.90 3.09 -8.23
C LYS A 67 11.32 3.36 -8.70
N HIS A 68 12.27 3.50 -7.77
CA HIS A 68 13.68 3.72 -8.12
C HIS A 68 14.25 2.60 -8.98
N LYS A 69 13.91 1.35 -8.67
CA LYS A 69 14.34 0.17 -9.43
C LYS A 69 13.78 0.16 -10.86
N GLN A 70 12.55 0.62 -11.07
CA GLN A 70 11.98 0.75 -12.42
C GLN A 70 12.63 1.85 -13.24
N THR A 71 12.93 3.01 -12.65
CA THR A 71 13.65 4.09 -13.35
C THR A 71 15.05 3.65 -13.76
N SER A 72 15.82 3.02 -12.87
CA SER A 72 17.16 2.51 -13.21
C SER A 72 17.14 1.44 -14.30
N LYS A 73 16.09 0.60 -14.36
CA LYS A 73 15.92 -0.39 -15.45
C LYS A 73 15.56 0.27 -16.79
N ALA A 74 14.80 1.36 -16.77
CA ALA A 74 14.44 2.09 -17.98
C ALA A 74 15.66 2.79 -18.59
N GLU A 75 16.46 3.46 -17.76
CA GLU A 75 17.69 4.15 -18.18
C GLU A 75 18.75 3.19 -18.75
N ALA A 76 18.88 2.00 -18.16
CA ALA A 76 19.80 0.97 -18.67
C ALA A 76 19.40 0.41 -20.05
N LYS A 77 18.11 0.44 -20.40
CA LYS A 77 17.61 -0.04 -21.71
C LYS A 77 17.63 1.02 -22.81
N SER A 78 17.68 2.31 -22.47
CA SER A 78 17.75 3.41 -23.45
C SER A 78 19.16 3.79 -23.89
N GLY A 79 20.20 3.21 -23.27
CA GLY A 79 21.61 3.47 -23.58
C GLY A 79 22.30 2.41 -24.45
N THR A 80 21.55 1.50 -25.07
CA THR A 80 22.04 0.49 -26.04
C THR A 80 21.37 0.72 -27.38
#